data_AF-A0A6G8NJH6-F1
#
_entry.id   AF-A0A6G8NJH6-F1
#
_cell.length_a   1.000
_cell.length_b   1.000
_cell.length_c   1.000
_cell.angle_alpha   90.00
_cell.angle_beta   90.00
_cell.angle_gamma   90.00
#
_symmetry.space_group_name_H-M   'P 1'
#
loop_
_entity.id
_entity.type
_entity.pdbx_description
1 polymer ?
#
loop_
_entity_poly.entity_id
_entity_poly.type
_entity_poly.pdbx_seq_one_letter_code
_entity_poly.pdbx_strand_id
1 'polypeptide(L)'
;MSKPLIEPSSEPNPLPTPFVPAAEPDETNIRELVDAFYRRVDDDLLLGPIFARELAGRWDAHLAKMTTFWSSLVLGTKGYRGNVQEAHRPLGDIEPQHFARWLTLFLDTVNTRYEPAAAVQFMEPALRIAQSLQLSKFGWDYAIPDAQLALMASLKRLRTGTNETESSTELPDRSHGERFPVRLSGVENAEPSAEPSDESSDA
;
A
#
# COMPACT_ATOMS: atom_id res chain seq x y z
N MET A 1 -66.47 26.51 -5.55
CA MET A 1 -65.29 25.78 -6.04
C MET A 1 -64.46 25.40 -4.82
N SER A 2 -64.66 24.20 -4.28
CA SER A 2 -63.98 23.71 -3.09
C SER A 2 -62.65 23.06 -3.48
N LYS A 3 -61.53 23.63 -3.01
CA LYS A 3 -60.22 22.99 -3.05
C LYS A 3 -60.17 21.94 -1.93
N PRO A 4 -59.70 20.70 -2.17
CA PRO A 4 -59.52 19.74 -1.09
C PRO A 4 -58.30 20.13 -0.25
N LEU A 5 -58.46 20.03 1.07
CA LEU A 5 -57.40 20.16 2.07
C LEU A 5 -56.52 18.91 1.97
N ILE A 6 -55.26 19.09 1.56
CA ILE A 6 -54.25 18.03 1.55
C ILE A 6 -53.75 17.90 2.98
N GLU A 7 -54.04 16.78 3.65
CA GLU A 7 -53.42 16.43 4.93
C GLU A 7 -51.91 16.17 4.71
N PRO A 8 -51.03 16.67 5.59
CA PRO A 8 -49.62 16.31 5.53
C PRO A 8 -49.44 14.87 6.03
N SER A 9 -49.22 13.93 5.12
CA SER A 9 -48.72 12.59 5.44
C SER A 9 -47.43 12.72 6.24
N SER A 10 -47.55 12.52 7.55
CA SER A 10 -46.43 12.36 8.46
C SER A 10 -46.02 10.89 8.45
N GLU A 11 -45.39 10.45 7.36
CA GLU A 11 -44.63 9.20 7.44
C GLU A 11 -43.37 9.46 8.27
N PRO A 12 -43.08 8.64 9.30
CA PRO A 12 -41.83 8.76 10.03
C PRO A 12 -40.68 8.47 9.08
N ASN A 13 -39.86 9.48 8.81
CA ASN A 13 -38.58 9.31 8.12
C ASN A 13 -37.82 8.16 8.81
N PRO A 14 -37.50 7.04 8.12
CA PRO A 14 -36.78 5.95 8.75
C PRO A 14 -35.47 6.52 9.31
N LEU A 15 -35.21 6.27 10.59
CA LEU A 15 -33.96 6.67 11.22
C LEU A 15 -32.81 6.13 10.35
N PRO A 16 -31.76 6.92 10.09
CA PRO A 16 -30.62 6.45 9.34
C PRO A 16 -30.11 5.17 10.02
N THR A 17 -30.07 4.07 9.26
CA THR A 17 -29.52 2.81 9.75
C THR A 17 -28.09 3.07 10.23
N PRO A 18 -27.74 2.68 11.47
CA PRO A 18 -26.37 2.83 11.92
C PRO A 18 -25.47 2.05 10.97
N PHE A 19 -24.43 2.70 10.45
CA PHE A 19 -23.45 2.03 9.61
C PHE A 19 -22.74 0.97 10.47
N VAL A 20 -22.91 -0.30 10.11
CA VAL A 20 -22.24 -1.43 10.76
C VAL A 20 -20.94 -1.69 10.01
N PRO A 21 -19.77 -1.66 10.69
CA PRO A 21 -18.51 -2.03 10.06
C PRO A 21 -18.56 -3.42 9.44
N ALA A 22 -18.05 -3.54 8.22
CA ALA A 22 -18.00 -4.82 7.52
C ALA A 22 -16.89 -5.71 8.12
N ALA A 23 -17.24 -6.97 8.40
CA ALA A 23 -16.27 -7.97 8.88
C ALA A 23 -15.34 -8.46 7.76
N GLU A 24 -15.84 -8.50 6.52
CA GLU A 24 -15.09 -8.96 5.35
C GLU A 24 -15.22 -7.98 4.18
N PRO A 25 -14.14 -7.83 3.38
CA PRO A 25 -14.17 -7.01 2.19
C PRO A 25 -14.89 -7.69 1.02
N ASP A 26 -15.68 -6.91 0.29
CA ASP A 26 -16.31 -7.27 -0.99
C ASP A 26 -16.20 -6.10 -1.97
N GLU A 27 -16.56 -6.32 -3.24
CA GLU A 27 -16.39 -5.26 -4.25
C GLU A 27 -17.25 -4.02 -3.98
N THR A 28 -18.44 -4.19 -3.42
CA THR A 28 -19.37 -3.08 -3.13
C THR A 28 -18.82 -2.22 -2.00
N ASN A 29 -18.45 -2.84 -0.88
CA ASN A 29 -17.93 -2.12 0.27
C ASN A 29 -16.54 -1.50 0.00
N ILE A 30 -15.72 -2.11 -0.86
CA ILE A 30 -14.46 -1.51 -1.34
C ILE A 30 -14.72 -0.26 -2.17
N ARG A 31 -15.72 -0.28 -3.06
CA ARG A 31 -16.11 0.90 -3.84
C ARG A 31 -16.52 2.04 -2.91
N GLU A 32 -17.35 1.76 -1.92
CA GLU A 32 -17.75 2.75 -0.91
C GLU A 32 -16.58 3.28 -0.08
N LEU A 33 -15.63 2.42 0.30
CA LEU A 33 -14.39 2.82 0.96
C LEU A 33 -13.61 3.82 0.11
N VAL A 34 -13.40 3.50 -1.18
CA VAL A 34 -12.67 4.34 -2.13
C VAL A 34 -13.38 5.69 -2.28
N ASP A 35 -14.69 5.70 -2.48
CA ASP A 35 -15.47 6.93 -2.63
C ASP A 35 -15.45 7.78 -1.35
N ALA A 36 -15.54 7.15 -0.18
CA ALA A 36 -15.45 7.86 1.11
C ALA A 36 -14.05 8.43 1.35
N PHE A 37 -13.01 7.65 1.02
CA PHE A 37 -11.63 8.05 1.21
C PHE A 37 -11.26 9.23 0.31
N TYR A 38 -11.55 9.15 -0.99
CA TYR A 38 -11.16 10.19 -1.93
C TYR A 38 -11.94 11.50 -1.75
N ARG A 39 -13.18 11.45 -1.25
CA ARG A 39 -13.87 12.66 -0.77
C ARG A 39 -13.09 13.35 0.34
N ARG A 40 -12.62 12.60 1.35
CA ARG A 40 -11.78 13.15 2.43
C ARG A 40 -10.44 13.67 1.93
N VAL A 41 -9.87 13.06 0.88
CA VAL A 41 -8.64 13.54 0.25
C VAL A 41 -8.87 14.85 -0.49
N ASP A 42 -9.97 14.98 -1.22
CA ASP A 42 -10.33 16.21 -1.94
C ASP A 42 -10.58 17.39 -0.97
N ASP A 43 -11.22 17.11 0.16
CA ASP A 43 -11.49 18.09 1.23
C ASP A 43 -10.24 18.43 2.09
N ASP A 44 -9.14 17.68 1.95
CA ASP A 44 -7.95 17.86 2.79
C ASP A 44 -7.09 19.04 2.33
N LEU A 45 -6.68 19.90 3.27
CA LEU A 45 -5.90 21.10 2.95
C LEU A 45 -4.49 20.81 2.39
N LEU A 46 -3.91 19.66 2.72
CA LEU A 46 -2.57 19.28 2.28
C LEU A 46 -2.61 18.44 1.00
N LEU A 47 -3.54 17.48 0.91
CA LEU A 47 -3.63 16.59 -0.24
C LEU A 47 -4.53 17.13 -1.36
N GLY A 48 -5.65 17.75 -1.01
CA GLY A 48 -6.67 18.24 -1.95
C GLY A 48 -6.07 19.06 -3.10
N PRO A 49 -5.20 20.06 -2.86
CA PRO A 49 -4.58 20.84 -3.94
C PRO A 49 -3.77 20.01 -4.94
N ILE A 50 -3.10 18.94 -4.49
CA ILE A 50 -2.33 18.04 -5.36
C ILE A 50 -3.29 17.22 -6.21
N PHE A 51 -4.28 16.59 -5.59
CA PHE A 51 -5.25 15.76 -6.30
C PHE A 51 -6.12 16.57 -7.26
N ALA A 52 -6.61 17.74 -6.86
CA ALA A 52 -7.39 18.62 -7.72
C ALA A 52 -6.63 19.01 -9.00
N ARG A 53 -5.32 19.29 -8.89
CA ARG A 53 -4.48 19.61 -10.04
C ARG A 53 -4.24 18.40 -10.95
N GLU A 54 -3.87 17.26 -10.37
CA GLU A 54 -3.52 16.05 -11.15
C GLU A 54 -4.75 15.28 -11.68
N LEU A 55 -5.93 15.49 -11.09
CA LEU A 55 -7.17 14.78 -11.42
C LEU A 55 -8.27 15.67 -12.00
N ALA A 56 -7.98 16.92 -12.35
CA ALA A 56 -8.94 17.83 -12.99
C ALA A 56 -9.66 17.17 -14.18
N GLY A 57 -10.98 16.98 -14.06
CA GLY A 57 -11.83 16.37 -15.10
C GLY A 57 -11.73 14.84 -15.25
N ARG A 58 -11.05 14.15 -14.33
CA ARG A 58 -10.76 12.70 -14.43
C ARG A 58 -10.91 11.96 -13.10
N TRP A 59 -11.69 12.52 -12.18
CA TRP A 59 -12.03 11.92 -10.88
C TRP A 59 -12.70 10.55 -11.03
N ASP A 60 -13.75 10.44 -11.84
CA ASP A 60 -14.49 9.18 -12.01
C ASP A 60 -13.58 8.04 -12.50
N ALA A 61 -12.71 8.34 -13.46
CA ALA A 61 -11.73 7.39 -13.97
C ALA A 61 -10.70 6.98 -12.89
N HIS A 62 -10.30 7.92 -12.03
CA HIS A 62 -9.42 7.64 -10.90
C HIS A 62 -10.11 6.75 -9.87
N LEU A 63 -11.34 7.07 -9.46
CA LEU A 63 -12.11 6.28 -8.51
C LEU A 63 -12.30 4.84 -9.00
N ALA A 64 -12.74 4.65 -10.25
CA ALA A 64 -12.89 3.32 -10.85
C ALA A 64 -11.58 2.52 -10.86
N LYS A 65 -10.46 3.19 -11.18
CA LYS A 65 -9.12 2.57 -11.15
C LYS A 65 -8.72 2.20 -9.72
N MET A 66 -9.03 3.03 -8.73
CA MET A 66 -8.71 2.78 -7.32
C MET A 66 -9.57 1.68 -6.72
N THR A 67 -10.86 1.58 -7.07
CA THR A 67 -11.70 0.43 -6.74
C THR A 67 -11.07 -0.85 -7.28
N THR A 68 -10.70 -0.87 -8.56
CA THR A 68 -10.05 -2.04 -9.17
C THR A 68 -8.74 -2.40 -8.49
N PHE A 69 -7.94 -1.39 -8.12
CA PHE A 69 -6.68 -1.57 -7.41
C PHE A 69 -6.86 -2.22 -6.04
N TRP A 70 -7.73 -1.67 -5.20
CA TRP A 70 -7.99 -2.20 -3.86
C TRP A 70 -8.66 -3.57 -3.89
N SER A 71 -9.61 -3.79 -4.80
CA SER A 71 -10.19 -5.11 -5.04
C SER A 71 -9.14 -6.14 -5.50
N SER A 72 -8.15 -5.74 -6.28
CA SER A 72 -7.06 -6.63 -6.69
C SER A 72 -6.14 -7.02 -5.53
N LEU A 73 -5.86 -6.06 -4.63
CA LEU A 73 -4.98 -6.29 -3.49
C LEU A 73 -5.65 -7.11 -2.39
N VAL A 74 -6.90 -6.79 -2.05
CA VAL A 74 -7.58 -7.36 -0.89
C VAL A 74 -8.32 -8.65 -1.25
N LEU A 75 -8.95 -8.70 -2.42
CA LEU A 75 -9.67 -9.90 -2.88
C LEU A 75 -8.80 -10.83 -3.72
N GLY A 76 -7.54 -10.47 -3.99
CA GLY A 76 -6.62 -11.26 -4.82
C GLY A 76 -7.02 -11.35 -6.29
N THR A 77 -7.89 -10.45 -6.76
CA THR A 77 -8.31 -10.42 -8.17
C THR A 77 -7.18 -9.89 -9.07
N LYS A 78 -7.09 -10.37 -10.32
CA LYS A 78 -6.05 -9.93 -11.28
C LYS A 78 -6.51 -8.75 -12.15
N GLY A 79 -7.22 -7.80 -11.54
CA GLY A 79 -7.86 -6.68 -12.26
C GLY A 79 -6.93 -5.50 -12.55
N TYR A 80 -6.01 -5.19 -11.64
CA TYR A 80 -5.11 -4.05 -11.77
C TYR A 80 -3.84 -4.37 -12.56
N ARG A 81 -3.51 -3.55 -13.58
CA ARG A 81 -2.36 -3.73 -14.48
C ARG A 81 -1.42 -2.51 -14.56
N GLY A 82 -1.49 -1.60 -13.58
CA GLY A 82 -0.67 -0.37 -13.58
C GLY A 82 0.64 -0.51 -12.78
N ASN A 83 1.60 0.37 -13.05
CA ASN A 83 2.77 0.57 -12.18
C ASN A 83 2.52 1.78 -11.27
N VAL A 84 2.42 1.52 -9.96
CA VAL A 84 2.15 2.56 -8.95
C VAL A 84 3.33 3.52 -8.83
N GLN A 85 4.57 3.04 -8.88
CA GLN A 85 5.76 3.88 -8.78
C GLN A 85 5.83 4.88 -9.94
N GLU A 86 5.68 4.40 -11.17
CA GLU A 86 5.69 5.27 -12.36
C GLU A 86 4.57 6.31 -12.35
N ALA A 87 3.41 5.99 -11.78
CA ALA A 87 2.30 6.94 -11.66
C ALA A 87 2.60 8.09 -10.66
N HIS A 88 3.42 7.84 -9.63
CA HIS A 88 3.74 8.83 -8.58
C HIS A 88 5.09 9.53 -8.81
N ARG A 89 5.98 8.94 -9.62
CA ARG A 89 7.28 9.52 -9.99
C ARG A 89 7.23 10.96 -10.54
N PRO A 90 6.29 11.35 -11.44
CA PRO A 90 6.25 12.72 -11.97
C PRO A 90 5.79 13.77 -10.97
N LEU A 91 5.26 13.37 -9.80
CA LEU A 91 4.73 14.28 -8.79
C LEU A 91 5.88 14.88 -7.97
N GLY A 92 6.44 15.99 -8.45
CA GLY A 92 7.64 16.62 -7.91
C GLY A 92 7.47 17.18 -6.49
N ASP A 93 6.29 17.73 -6.19
CA ASP A 93 5.92 18.46 -4.98
C ASP A 93 5.46 17.57 -3.81
N ILE A 94 5.43 16.24 -3.99
CA ILE A 94 5.10 15.34 -2.89
C ILE A 94 6.25 15.24 -1.89
N GLU A 95 5.99 15.72 -0.68
CA GLU A 95 6.87 15.60 0.48
C GLU A 95 6.47 14.45 1.42
N PRO A 96 7.36 14.02 2.35
CA PRO A 96 7.08 13.00 3.36
C PRO A 96 5.76 13.17 4.12
N GLN A 97 5.41 14.41 4.46
CA GLN A 97 4.18 14.74 5.18
C GLN A 97 2.91 14.37 4.42
N HIS A 98 2.92 14.41 3.08
CA HIS A 98 1.77 14.02 2.26
C HIS A 98 1.51 12.51 2.37
N PHE A 99 2.57 11.69 2.38
CA PHE A 99 2.42 10.25 2.59
C PHE A 99 1.85 9.93 3.96
N ALA A 100 2.37 10.57 5.01
CA ALA A 100 1.86 10.40 6.37
C ALA A 100 0.37 10.79 6.46
N ARG A 101 0.00 11.95 5.88
CA ARG A 101 -1.39 12.42 5.86
C ARG A 101 -2.31 11.48 5.10
N TRP A 102 -1.88 11.00 3.93
CA TRP A 102 -2.64 10.05 3.12
C TRP A 102 -2.88 8.74 3.89
N LEU A 103 -1.85 8.20 4.56
CA LEU A 103 -1.97 6.98 5.36
C LEU A 103 -2.89 7.16 6.57
N THR A 104 -2.83 8.30 7.25
CA THR A 104 -3.74 8.62 8.36
C THR A 104 -5.19 8.68 7.90
N LEU A 105 -5.48 9.46 6.84
CA LEU A 105 -6.84 9.55 6.29
C LEU A 105 -7.36 8.20 5.81
N PHE A 106 -6.48 7.38 5.21
CA PHE A 106 -6.86 6.06 4.73
C PHE A 106 -7.22 5.14 5.89
N LEU A 107 -6.38 5.07 6.92
CA LEU A 107 -6.66 4.32 8.15
C LEU A 107 -7.97 4.75 8.80
N ASP A 108 -8.18 6.07 8.98
CA ASP A 108 -9.39 6.59 9.60
C ASP A 108 -10.63 6.21 8.79
N THR A 109 -10.52 6.18 7.46
CA THR A 109 -11.64 5.78 6.60
C THR A 109 -11.90 4.28 6.72
N VAL A 110 -10.84 3.46 6.69
CA VAL A 110 -10.94 2.01 6.83
C VAL A 110 -11.54 1.63 8.20
N ASN A 111 -11.08 2.23 9.29
CA ASN A 111 -11.60 1.96 10.65
C ASN A 111 -13.05 2.37 10.83
N THR A 112 -13.54 3.36 10.07
CA THR A 112 -14.98 3.70 10.08
C THR A 112 -15.84 2.73 9.28
N ARG A 113 -15.23 1.92 8.40
CA ARG A 113 -15.94 1.04 7.47
C ARG A 113 -15.80 -0.45 7.74
N TYR A 114 -14.75 -0.86 8.42
CA TYR A 114 -14.39 -2.27 8.61
C TYR A 114 -14.04 -2.58 10.06
N GLU A 115 -14.31 -3.83 10.43
CA GLU A 115 -13.79 -4.41 11.66
C GLU A 115 -12.24 -4.47 11.63
N PRO A 116 -11.56 -4.50 12.79
CA PRO A 116 -10.09 -4.43 12.85
C PRO A 116 -9.37 -5.50 12.01
N ALA A 117 -9.92 -6.71 11.92
CA ALA A 117 -9.33 -7.79 11.13
C ALA A 117 -9.34 -7.51 9.62
N ALA A 118 -10.45 -6.95 9.09
CA ALA A 118 -10.52 -6.52 7.71
C ALA A 118 -9.67 -5.26 7.47
N ALA A 119 -9.63 -4.33 8.43
CA ALA A 119 -8.84 -3.12 8.32
C ALA A 119 -7.34 -3.39 8.08
N VAL A 120 -6.78 -4.39 8.75
CA VAL A 120 -5.39 -4.82 8.56
C VAL A 120 -5.11 -5.24 7.11
N GLN A 121 -6.07 -5.90 6.43
CA GLN A 121 -5.91 -6.35 5.05
C GLN A 121 -5.73 -5.19 4.06
N PHE A 122 -6.27 -4.01 4.36
CA PHE A 122 -6.05 -2.79 3.57
C PHE A 122 -4.75 -2.09 3.96
N MET A 123 -4.47 -1.99 5.26
CA MET A 123 -3.37 -1.17 5.75
C MET A 123 -1.99 -1.78 5.51
N GLU A 124 -1.86 -3.10 5.54
CA GLU A 124 -0.60 -3.79 5.23
C GLU A 124 -0.06 -3.46 3.84
N PRO A 125 -0.82 -3.67 2.73
CA PRO A 125 -0.35 -3.30 1.41
C PRO A 125 -0.18 -1.78 1.27
N ALA A 126 -1.05 -0.96 1.87
CA ALA A 126 -0.94 0.50 1.84
C ALA A 126 0.44 0.97 2.34
N LEU A 127 0.86 0.48 3.50
CA LEU A 127 2.13 0.84 4.11
C LEU A 127 3.33 0.31 3.33
N ARG A 128 3.25 -0.90 2.78
CA ARG A 128 4.31 -1.47 1.95
C ARG A 128 4.51 -0.65 0.67
N ILE A 129 3.42 -0.24 0.04
CA ILE A 129 3.46 0.60 -1.16
C ILE A 129 4.00 1.99 -0.81
N ALA A 130 3.50 2.61 0.26
CA ALA A 130 3.98 3.92 0.71
C ALA A 130 5.50 3.92 0.97
N GLN A 131 6.00 2.92 1.71
CA GLN A 131 7.45 2.76 1.94
C GLN A 131 8.24 2.63 0.63
N SER A 132 7.74 1.84 -0.32
CA SER A 132 8.41 1.67 -1.61
C SER A 132 8.45 2.98 -2.41
N LEU A 133 7.37 3.76 -2.40
CA LEU A 133 7.31 5.07 -3.06
C LEU A 133 8.21 6.10 -2.39
N GLN A 134 8.20 6.14 -1.06
CA GLN A 134 9.05 7.03 -0.26
C GLN A 134 10.53 6.73 -0.51
N LEU A 135 10.92 5.46 -0.48
CA LEU A 135 12.29 5.06 -0.76
C LEU A 135 12.71 5.43 -2.18
N SER A 136 11.84 5.22 -3.16
CA SER A 136 12.10 5.59 -4.55
C SER A 136 12.24 7.11 -4.75
N LYS A 137 11.55 7.92 -3.94
CA LYS A 137 11.51 9.38 -4.12
C LYS A 137 12.53 10.13 -3.27
N PHE A 138 12.80 9.66 -2.06
CA PHE A 138 13.66 10.34 -1.08
C PHE A 138 15.01 9.64 -0.87
N GLY A 139 15.19 8.43 -1.40
CA GLY A 139 16.41 7.66 -1.23
C GLY A 139 16.52 6.96 0.12
N TRP A 140 17.66 6.32 0.36
CA TRP A 140 17.90 5.43 1.50
C TRP A 140 18.18 6.18 2.81
N ASP A 141 18.56 7.46 2.74
CA ASP A 141 18.79 8.31 3.91
C ASP A 141 17.48 8.90 4.49
N TYR A 142 16.34 8.48 3.93
CA TYR A 142 15.02 8.93 4.36
C TYR A 142 14.64 8.34 5.73
N ALA A 143 14.46 9.23 6.72
CA ALA A 143 13.85 8.87 7.98
C ALA A 143 12.33 8.81 7.83
N ILE A 144 11.75 7.63 8.08
CA ILE A 144 10.31 7.45 8.14
C ILE A 144 9.75 8.31 9.29
N PRO A 145 8.73 9.16 9.07
CA PRO A 145 8.13 9.97 10.10
C PRO A 145 7.59 9.14 11.27
N ASP A 146 7.73 9.64 12.50
CA ASP A 146 7.30 8.95 13.73
C ASP A 146 5.83 8.53 13.68
N ALA A 147 4.95 9.37 13.10
CA ALA A 147 3.53 9.05 12.92
C ALA A 147 3.32 7.79 12.09
N GLN A 148 4.13 7.58 11.04
CA GLN A 148 4.06 6.39 10.21
C GLN A 148 4.66 5.18 10.92
N LEU A 149 5.73 5.34 11.70
CA LEU A 149 6.29 4.27 12.53
C LEU A 149 5.28 3.79 13.59
N ALA A 150 4.59 4.72 14.26
CA ALA A 150 3.55 4.41 15.25
C ALA A 150 2.38 3.64 14.64
N LEU A 151 1.98 4.01 13.41
CA LEU A 151 0.95 3.30 12.66
C LEU A 151 1.39 1.86 12.34
N MET A 152 2.60 1.68 11.82
CA MET A 152 3.15 0.36 11.54
C MET A 152 3.24 -0.52 12.80
N ALA A 153 3.67 0.04 13.93
CA ALA A 153 3.73 -0.67 15.20
C ALA A 153 2.34 -1.10 15.68
N SER A 154 1.34 -0.24 15.54
CA SER A 154 -0.04 -0.53 15.95
C SER A 154 -0.66 -1.67 15.14
N LEU A 155 -0.43 -1.71 13.82
CA LEU A 155 -0.90 -2.80 12.96
C LEU A 155 -0.18 -4.12 13.23
N LYS A 156 1.13 -4.08 13.54
CA LYS A 156 1.86 -5.28 13.96
C LYS A 156 1.23 -5.91 15.20
N ARG A 157 0.85 -5.12 16.21
CA ARG A 157 0.15 -5.61 17.41
C ARG A 157 -1.20 -6.25 17.09
N LEU A 158 -2.00 -5.59 16.25
CA LEU A 158 -3.29 -6.13 15.80
C LEU A 158 -3.14 -7.50 15.10
N ARG A 159 -2.06 -7.68 14.33
CA ARG A 159 -1.76 -8.95 13.66
C ARG A 159 -1.26 -10.04 14.62
N THR A 160 -0.39 -9.70 15.57
CA THR A 160 0.25 -10.69 16.43
C THR A 160 -0.58 -11.06 17.66
N GLY A 161 -1.71 -10.40 17.91
CA GLY A 161 -2.59 -10.69 19.04
C GLY A 161 -1.96 -10.40 20.41
N THR A 162 -0.79 -9.75 20.44
CA THR A 162 -0.04 -9.48 21.66
C THR A 162 -0.44 -8.13 22.26
N ASN A 163 -1.23 -8.18 23.33
CA ASN A 163 -1.24 -7.13 24.34
C ASN A 163 0.12 -7.19 25.05
N GLU A 164 1.00 -6.24 24.76
CA GLU A 164 2.32 -6.16 25.41
C GLU A 164 2.14 -5.78 26.88
N THR A 165 2.12 -6.79 27.75
CA THR A 165 2.69 -6.66 29.10
C THR A 165 4.00 -7.43 29.07
N GLU A 166 5.08 -6.67 28.86
CA GLU A 166 6.48 -6.99 29.21
C GLU A 166 7.08 -8.29 28.63
N SER A 167 7.95 -8.14 27.63
CA SER A 167 9.06 -9.08 27.43
C SER A 167 10.35 -8.27 27.29
N SER A 168 11.00 -8.07 28.43
CA SER A 168 12.36 -7.57 28.51
C SER A 168 13.30 -8.43 27.68
N THR A 169 14.06 -7.74 26.85
CA THR A 169 15.32 -8.12 26.22
C THR A 169 16.08 -9.23 26.96
N GLU A 170 16.09 -10.43 26.39
CA GLU A 170 17.21 -11.36 26.58
C GLU A 170 17.70 -11.81 25.21
N LEU A 171 18.80 -11.20 24.78
CA LEU A 171 19.51 -11.52 23.53
C LEU A 171 20.27 -12.84 23.74
N PRO A 172 20.11 -13.86 22.87
CA PRO A 172 20.98 -15.02 22.90
C PRO A 172 22.40 -14.65 22.40
N ASP A 173 23.40 -15.09 23.15
CA ASP A 173 24.84 -14.98 22.86
C ASP A 173 25.16 -15.43 21.43
N ARG A 174 25.65 -14.48 20.61
CA ARG A 174 26.10 -14.72 19.24
C ARG A 174 27.57 -15.10 19.23
N SER A 175 27.89 -16.26 19.77
CA SER A 175 29.20 -16.89 19.64
C SER A 175 29.04 -18.19 18.86
N HIS A 176 28.82 -18.11 17.54
CA HIS A 176 29.15 -19.13 16.51
C HIS A 176 28.61 -18.67 15.15
N GLY A 177 29.40 -17.87 14.42
CA GLY A 177 29.13 -17.55 13.02
C GLY A 177 29.81 -18.57 12.10
N GLU A 178 29.08 -19.55 11.60
CA GLU A 178 29.53 -20.32 10.43
C GLU A 178 29.11 -19.60 9.15
N ARG A 179 30.09 -19.31 8.29
CA ARG A 179 29.87 -18.74 6.95
C ARG A 179 29.25 -19.81 6.06
N PHE A 180 28.14 -19.48 5.41
CA PHE A 180 27.49 -20.32 4.40
C PHE A 180 28.47 -20.69 3.27
N PRO A 181 28.58 -21.97 2.88
CA PRO A 181 29.52 -22.39 1.84
C PRO A 181 28.94 -22.09 0.46
N VAL A 182 29.60 -21.20 -0.29
CA VAL A 182 29.39 -21.07 -1.74
C VAL A 182 30.36 -22.03 -2.42
N ARG A 183 29.85 -23.06 -3.12
CA ARG A 183 30.66 -23.87 -4.06
C ARG A 183 30.65 -23.20 -5.43
N LEU A 184 31.78 -22.62 -5.82
CA LEU A 184 32.08 -22.30 -7.22
C LEU A 184 32.82 -23.50 -7.81
N SER A 185 32.14 -24.31 -8.62
CA SER A 185 32.77 -25.39 -9.38
C SER A 185 33.40 -24.81 -10.64
N GLY A 186 34.73 -24.82 -10.70
CA GLY A 186 35.50 -24.68 -11.93
C GLY A 186 35.42 -25.95 -12.76
N VAL A 187 35.33 -25.80 -14.08
CA VAL A 187 35.53 -26.88 -15.04
C VAL A 187 36.85 -26.60 -15.75
N GLU A 188 37.83 -27.39 -15.34
CA GLU A 188 39.11 -27.65 -15.99
C GLU A 188 38.95 -28.85 -16.95
N ASN A 189 39.50 -28.72 -18.15
CA ASN A 189 39.84 -29.79 -19.10
C ASN A 189 40.66 -29.10 -20.21
N ALA A 190 41.71 -29.64 -20.82
CA ALA A 190 42.64 -30.74 -20.61
C ALA A 190 43.58 -30.61 -21.83
N GLU A 191 44.90 -30.53 -21.64
CA GLU A 191 45.85 -30.69 -22.77
C GLU A 191 45.86 -32.15 -23.24
N PRO A 192 46.28 -32.40 -24.50
CA PRO A 192 47.57 -33.06 -24.64
C PRO A 192 48.45 -32.56 -25.80
N SER A 193 49.76 -32.62 -25.55
CA SER A 193 50.88 -32.41 -26.47
C SER A 193 50.80 -33.21 -27.78
N ALA A 194 51.29 -32.60 -28.86
CA ALA A 194 52.19 -33.23 -29.84
C ALA A 194 52.70 -32.20 -30.86
N GLU A 195 54.01 -31.91 -30.85
CA GLU A 195 54.73 -31.46 -32.05
C GLU A 195 54.98 -32.68 -32.97
N PRO A 196 55.19 -32.46 -34.28
CA PRO A 196 56.56 -32.28 -34.74
C PRO A 196 56.75 -31.22 -35.83
N SER A 197 58.01 -30.78 -35.94
CA SER A 197 58.77 -30.21 -37.09
C SER A 197 58.19 -30.54 -38.48
N ASP A 198 58.26 -29.70 -39.52
CA ASP A 198 59.46 -29.12 -40.15
C ASP A 198 59.06 -28.14 -41.30
N GLU A 199 60.04 -27.39 -41.80
CA GLU A 199 60.16 -26.78 -43.15
C GLU A 199 59.67 -25.33 -43.43
N SER A 200 60.60 -24.38 -43.23
CA SER A 200 61.21 -23.45 -44.20
C SER A 200 60.38 -22.68 -45.26
N SER A 201 60.63 -21.35 -45.27
CA SER A 201 60.90 -20.46 -46.43
C SER A 201 59.90 -19.29 -46.62
N ASP A 202 60.31 -18.06 -46.26
CA ASP A 202 60.67 -16.99 -47.20
C ASP A 202 61.12 -15.72 -46.44
N ALA A 203 62.11 -15.03 -47.03
CA ALA A 203 62.79 -13.75 -46.66
C ALA A 203 64.00 -13.80 -45.70
#